data_AF-A0A535X411-F1
#
_entry.id   AF-A0A535X411-F1
#
_cell.length_a   1.000
_cell.length_b   1.000
_cell.length_c   1.000
_cell.angle_alpha   90.00
_cell.angle_beta   90.00
_cell.angle_gamma   90.00
#
_symmetry.space_group_name_H-M   'P 1'
#
loop_
_entity.id
_entity.type
_entity.pdbx_description
1 polymer ?
#
loop_
_entity_poly.entity_id
_entity_poly.type
_entity_poly.pdbx_seq_one_letter_code
_entity_poly.pdbx_strand_id
1 'polypeptide(L)'
;MIFYPLAATLISAAFAVTLGLQYRAKPRPYLLVWAVALGLYAIAALTEVIGAAGGWNAVLYRIYYYLGAIVLVGVLALGTIYLLAPRFGRPALWVLLVLAAIGLAGIVGASLQPGLLDTRQVPSVDTIRLEQGSFNLISLIMAAVVNSVGTVILVG
;
A
#
# COMPACT_ATOMS: atom_id res chain seq x y z
N MET A 1 8.28 16.26 -8.38
CA MET A 1 7.27 17.28 -8.78
C MET A 1 6.00 16.98 -8.01
N ILE A 2 5.42 17.94 -7.28
CA ILE A 2 4.31 17.69 -6.32
C ILE A 2 2.94 17.48 -7.00
N PHE A 3 2.78 17.96 -8.22
CA PHE A 3 1.50 17.96 -8.92
C PHE A 3 0.87 16.56 -9.06
N TYR A 4 1.65 15.58 -9.52
CA TYR A 4 1.15 14.21 -9.75
C TYR A 4 0.66 13.52 -8.47
N PRO A 5 1.44 13.45 -7.37
CA PRO A 5 0.95 12.81 -6.15
C PRO A 5 -0.22 13.59 -5.53
N LEU A 6 -0.27 14.92 -5.65
CA LEU A 6 -1.42 15.71 -5.19
C LEU A 6 -2.70 15.35 -5.96
N ALA A 7 -2.63 15.30 -7.28
CA ALA A 7 -3.75 14.90 -8.12
C ALA A 7 -4.20 13.46 -7.79
N ALA A 8 -3.24 12.55 -7.66
CA ALA A 8 -3.48 11.16 -7.28
C ALA A 8 -4.19 11.05 -5.91
N THR A 9 -3.73 11.78 -4.89
CA THR A 9 -4.38 11.84 -3.57
C THR A 9 -5.82 12.29 -3.68
N LEU A 10 -6.08 13.41 -4.36
CA LEU A 10 -7.42 13.99 -4.46
C LEU A 10 -8.38 13.08 -5.22
N ILE A 11 -7.94 12.55 -6.37
CA ILE A 11 -8.74 11.66 -7.21
C ILE A 11 -9.07 10.38 -6.43
N SER A 12 -8.06 9.72 -5.86
CA SER A 12 -8.28 8.47 -5.13
C SER A 12 -9.10 8.66 -3.86
N ALA A 13 -8.94 9.79 -3.15
CA ALA A 13 -9.80 10.12 -2.02
C ALA A 13 -11.25 10.32 -2.45
N ALA A 14 -11.50 11.03 -3.56
CA ALA A 14 -12.84 11.20 -4.10
C ALA A 14 -13.46 9.84 -4.47
N PHE A 15 -12.73 8.97 -5.16
CA PHE A 15 -13.21 7.62 -5.47
C PHE A 15 -13.43 6.76 -4.23
N ALA A 16 -12.57 6.83 -3.22
CA ALA A 16 -12.76 6.12 -1.96
C ALA A 16 -14.09 6.54 -1.29
N VAL A 17 -14.39 7.84 -1.27
CA VAL A 17 -15.66 8.36 -0.75
C VAL A 17 -16.84 7.90 -1.60
N THR A 18 -16.77 7.97 -2.93
CA THR A 18 -17.90 7.55 -3.78
C THR A 18 -18.20 6.05 -3.64
N LEU A 19 -17.18 5.18 -3.61
CA LEU A 19 -17.38 3.75 -3.37
C LEU A 19 -17.90 3.48 -1.95
N GLY A 20 -17.41 4.21 -0.95
CA GLY A 20 -17.89 4.12 0.42
C GLY A 20 -19.37 4.50 0.55
N LEU A 21 -19.80 5.56 -0.11
CA LEU A 21 -21.21 5.97 -0.17
C LEU A 21 -22.07 4.93 -0.90
N GLN A 22 -21.59 4.39 -2.02
CA GLN A 22 -22.27 3.31 -2.73
C GLN A 22 -22.42 2.05 -1.88
N TYR A 23 -21.39 1.70 -1.09
CA TYR A 23 -21.46 0.59 -0.15
C TYR A 23 -22.54 0.81 0.92
N ARG A 24 -22.66 2.02 1.46
CA ARG A 24 -23.72 2.35 2.45
C ARG A 24 -25.11 2.24 1.85
N ALA A 25 -25.29 2.62 0.59
CA ALA A 25 -26.58 2.50 -0.10
C ALA A 25 -26.91 1.04 -0.47
N LYS A 26 -25.91 0.27 -0.93
CA LYS A 26 -26.07 -1.13 -1.33
C LYS A 26 -24.85 -1.95 -0.89
N PRO A 27 -24.90 -2.61 0.28
CA PRO A 27 -23.73 -3.25 0.87
C PRO A 27 -23.26 -4.44 0.03
N ARG A 28 -22.16 -4.22 -0.69
CA ARG A 28 -21.41 -5.25 -1.43
C ARG A 28 -19.97 -5.28 -0.92
N PRO A 29 -19.44 -6.42 -0.44
CA PRO A 29 -18.11 -6.49 0.17
C PRO A 29 -16.98 -5.92 -0.70
N TYR A 30 -17.00 -6.16 -2.01
CA TYR A 30 -15.96 -5.65 -2.93
C TYR A 30 -15.92 -4.12 -2.97
N LEU A 31 -17.06 -3.42 -2.85
CA LEU A 31 -17.11 -1.95 -2.84
C LEU A 31 -16.37 -1.38 -1.62
N LEU A 32 -16.58 -2.00 -0.45
CA LEU A 32 -15.88 -1.58 0.77
C LEU A 32 -14.38 -1.82 0.64
N VAL A 33 -13.98 -3.00 0.14
CA VAL A 33 -12.57 -3.35 -0.02
C VAL A 33 -11.87 -2.41 -1.00
N TRP A 34 -12.49 -2.09 -2.13
CA TRP A 34 -11.96 -1.11 -3.08
C TRP A 34 -11.95 0.32 -2.53
N ALA A 35 -12.96 0.73 -1.77
CA ALA A 35 -12.95 2.03 -1.08
C ALA A 35 -11.76 2.12 -0.11
N VAL A 36 -11.49 1.05 0.64
CA VAL A 36 -10.32 0.97 1.53
C VAL A 36 -9.03 1.05 0.72
N ALA A 37 -8.88 0.28 -0.36
CA ALA A 37 -7.69 0.34 -1.21
C ALA A 37 -7.40 1.75 -1.73
N LEU A 38 -8.42 2.43 -2.24
CA LEU A 38 -8.30 3.81 -2.73
C LEU A 38 -7.95 4.79 -1.61
N GLY A 39 -8.49 4.58 -0.41
CA GLY A 39 -8.11 5.35 0.79
C GLY A 39 -6.66 5.15 1.18
N LEU A 40 -6.16 3.91 1.18
CA LEU A 40 -4.75 3.59 1.46
C LEU A 40 -3.83 4.25 0.43
N TYR A 41 -4.19 4.20 -0.85
CA TYR A 41 -3.43 4.87 -1.91
C TYR A 41 -3.43 6.38 -1.76
N ALA A 42 -4.58 6.99 -1.40
CA ALA A 42 -4.65 8.43 -1.14
C ALA A 42 -3.72 8.86 0.00
N ILE A 43 -3.65 8.07 1.09
CA ILE A 43 -2.73 8.32 2.21
C ILE A 43 -1.26 8.15 1.76
N ALA A 44 -0.94 7.12 0.98
CA ALA A 44 0.40 6.92 0.45
C ALA A 44 0.84 8.10 -0.44
N ALA A 45 0.00 8.49 -1.40
CA ALA A 45 0.26 9.64 -2.27
C ALA A 45 0.35 10.96 -1.50
N LEU A 46 -0.44 11.12 -0.42
CA LEU A 46 -0.34 12.31 0.44
C LEU A 46 1.00 12.34 1.18
N THR A 47 1.49 11.17 1.61
CA THR A 47 2.81 11.04 2.23
C THR A 47 3.91 11.44 1.26
N GLU A 48 3.76 11.10 -0.03
CA GLU A 48 4.66 11.58 -1.09
C GLU A 48 4.59 13.10 -1.28
N VAL A 49 3.39 13.71 -1.26
CA VAL A 49 3.25 15.19 -1.31
C VAL A 49 4.01 15.84 -0.14
N ILE A 50 3.82 15.33 1.08
CA ILE A 50 4.47 15.88 2.27
C ILE A 50 5.99 15.69 2.18
N GLY A 51 6.47 14.50 1.77
CA GLY A 51 7.89 14.23 1.60
C GLY A 51 8.54 15.08 0.50
N ALA A 52 7.84 15.31 -0.61
CA ALA A 52 8.32 16.16 -1.70
C ALA A 52 8.33 17.65 -1.34
N ALA A 53 7.40 18.11 -0.50
CA ALA A 53 7.32 19.51 -0.06
C ALA A 53 8.27 19.83 1.12
N GLY A 54 8.34 18.95 2.12
CA GLY A 54 9.01 19.17 3.40
C GLY A 54 10.27 18.32 3.64
N GLY A 55 10.59 17.38 2.74
CA GLY A 55 11.68 16.41 2.91
C GLY A 55 11.20 15.09 3.51
N TRP A 56 11.92 14.02 3.21
CA TRP A 56 11.59 12.68 3.71
C TRP A 56 12.23 12.42 5.07
N ASN A 57 11.53 11.63 5.88
CA ASN A 57 12.08 11.03 7.09
C ASN A 57 11.68 9.55 7.17
N ALA A 58 12.26 8.85 8.12
CA ALA A 58 12.05 7.41 8.30
C ALA A 58 10.56 7.04 8.48
N VAL A 59 9.79 7.87 9.17
CA VAL A 59 8.37 7.61 9.44
C VAL A 59 7.55 7.78 8.16
N LEU A 60 7.74 8.87 7.42
CA LEU A 60 7.07 9.08 6.14
C LEU A 60 7.40 7.97 5.14
N TYR A 61 8.67 7.57 5.04
CA TYR A 61 9.07 6.48 4.17
C TYR A 61 8.37 5.16 4.53
N ARG A 62 8.34 4.81 5.83
CA ARG A 62 7.67 3.59 6.31
C ARG A 62 6.18 3.58 5.99
N ILE A 63 5.49 4.71 6.19
CA ILE A 63 4.06 4.86 5.88
C ILE A 63 3.84 4.69 4.37
N TYR A 64 4.59 5.44 3.56
CA TYR A 64 4.50 5.37 2.10
C TYR A 64 4.74 3.95 1.59
N TYR A 65 5.83 3.32 2.02
CA TYR A 65 6.23 1.99 1.57
C TYR A 65 5.27 0.90 2.04
N TYR A 66 4.84 0.94 3.30
CA TYR A 66 3.91 -0.05 3.82
C TYR A 66 2.54 0.02 3.14
N LEU A 67 1.96 1.21 3.07
CA LEU A 67 0.63 1.38 2.50
C LEU A 67 0.64 1.16 0.99
N GLY A 68 1.57 1.81 0.28
CA GLY A 68 1.62 1.79 -1.19
C GLY A 68 2.24 0.52 -1.76
N ALA A 69 3.37 0.06 -1.23
CA ALA A 69 4.10 -1.06 -1.82
C ALA A 69 3.75 -2.41 -1.20
N ILE A 70 3.41 -2.50 0.10
CA ILE A 70 3.16 -3.80 0.74
C ILE A 70 1.67 -4.16 0.75
N VAL A 71 0.79 -3.25 1.17
CA VAL A 71 -0.61 -3.61 1.47
C VAL A 71 -1.55 -3.35 0.30
N LEU A 72 -1.39 -2.23 -0.41
CA LEU A 72 -2.37 -1.74 -1.39
C LEU A 72 -2.79 -2.79 -2.43
N VAL A 73 -1.82 -3.40 -3.11
CA VAL A 73 -2.11 -4.35 -4.20
C VAL A 73 -2.81 -5.61 -3.69
N GLY A 74 -2.48 -6.06 -2.47
CA GLY A 74 -3.19 -7.16 -1.83
C GLY A 74 -4.66 -6.83 -1.51
N VAL A 75 -4.94 -5.59 -1.07
CA VAL A 75 -6.32 -5.12 -0.84
C VAL A 75 -7.08 -4.99 -2.16
N LEU A 76 -6.45 -4.48 -3.23
CA LEU A 76 -7.09 -4.41 -4.55
C LEU A 76 -7.46 -5.81 -5.08
N ALA A 77 -6.52 -6.75 -5.00
CA ALA A 77 -6.74 -8.15 -5.37
C ALA A 77 -7.86 -8.79 -4.54
N LEU A 78 -7.93 -8.50 -3.24
CA LEU A 78 -9.01 -8.97 -2.39
C LEU A 78 -10.39 -8.47 -2.87
N GLY A 79 -10.48 -7.22 -3.34
CA GLY A 79 -11.71 -6.68 -3.92
C GLY A 79 -12.13 -7.44 -5.18
N THR A 80 -11.17 -7.79 -6.04
CA THR A 80 -11.41 -8.63 -7.22
C THR A 80 -11.87 -10.04 -6.85
N ILE A 81 -11.28 -10.66 -5.83
CA ILE A 81 -11.72 -11.98 -5.33
C ILE A 81 -13.15 -11.90 -4.79
N TYR A 82 -13.51 -10.87 -4.02
CA TYR A 82 -14.88 -10.70 -3.55
C TYR A 82 -15.90 -10.48 -4.69
N LEU A 83 -15.45 -9.94 -5.82
CA LEU A 83 -16.29 -9.75 -7.00
C LEU A 83 -16.46 -11.05 -7.81
N LEU A 84 -15.35 -11.71 -8.17
CA LEU A 84 -15.33 -12.82 -9.13
C LEU A 84 -15.43 -14.20 -8.47
N ALA A 85 -14.91 -14.35 -7.25
CA ALA A 85 -14.86 -15.63 -6.55
C ALA A 85 -15.21 -15.46 -5.05
N PRO A 86 -16.43 -15.01 -4.71
CA PRO A 86 -16.80 -14.61 -3.35
C PRO A 86 -16.62 -15.72 -2.31
N ARG A 87 -16.69 -16.99 -2.71
CA ARG A 87 -16.39 -18.17 -1.87
C ARG A 87 -14.99 -18.14 -1.26
N PHE A 88 -14.02 -17.52 -1.92
CA PHE A 88 -12.64 -17.39 -1.45
C PHE A 88 -12.35 -16.07 -0.75
N GLY A 89 -13.32 -15.16 -0.65
CA GLY A 89 -13.10 -13.84 -0.05
C GLY A 89 -12.65 -13.89 1.41
N ARG A 90 -13.24 -14.78 2.23
CA ARG A 90 -12.83 -14.95 3.64
C ARG A 90 -11.41 -15.53 3.79
N PRO A 91 -11.06 -16.66 3.14
CA PRO A 91 -9.68 -17.14 3.13
C PRO A 91 -8.68 -16.07 2.63
N ALA A 92 -9.00 -15.39 1.54
CA ALA A 92 -8.13 -14.35 0.98
C ALA A 92 -7.92 -13.16 1.93
N LEU A 93 -8.96 -12.75 2.65
CA LEU A 93 -8.84 -11.72 3.69
C LEU A 93 -7.88 -12.15 4.80
N TRP A 94 -7.99 -13.39 5.29
CA TRP A 94 -7.07 -13.90 6.31
C TRP A 94 -5.62 -13.96 5.83
N VAL A 95 -5.40 -14.44 4.60
CA VAL A 95 -4.07 -14.44 4.00
C VAL A 95 -3.53 -13.01 3.90
N LEU A 96 -4.34 -12.06 3.42
CA LEU A 96 -3.95 -10.66 3.34
C LEU A 96 -3.57 -10.08 4.70
N LEU A 97 -4.36 -10.33 5.75
CA LEU A 97 -4.07 -9.83 7.10
C LEU A 97 -2.77 -10.41 7.66
N VAL A 98 -2.49 -11.69 7.44
CA VAL A 98 -1.23 -12.32 7.85
C VAL A 98 -0.05 -11.72 7.10
N LEU A 99 -0.13 -11.60 5.78
CA LEU A 99 0.92 -11.00 4.96
C LEU A 99 1.14 -9.52 5.32
N ALA A 100 0.07 -8.77 5.58
CA ALA A 100 0.13 -7.39 6.00
C ALA A 100 0.79 -7.24 7.38
N ALA A 101 0.54 -8.16 8.32
CA ALA A 101 1.18 -8.17 9.64
C ALA A 101 2.68 -8.49 9.54
N ILE A 102 3.05 -9.47 8.71
CA ILE A 102 4.46 -9.83 8.45
C ILE A 102 5.18 -8.66 7.79
N GLY A 103 4.57 -8.05 6.77
CA GLY A 103 5.12 -6.88 6.10
C GLY A 103 5.29 -5.68 7.03
N LEU A 104 4.35 -5.48 7.97
CA LEU A 104 4.44 -4.44 8.99
C LEU A 104 5.61 -4.68 9.94
N ALA A 105 5.78 -5.91 10.44
CA ALA A 105 6.92 -6.28 11.27
C ALA A 105 8.24 -6.08 10.50
N GLY A 106 8.27 -6.44 9.21
CA GLY A 106 9.41 -6.20 8.32
C GLY A 106 9.78 -4.72 8.23
N ILE A 107 8.85 -3.85 7.83
CA ILE A 107 9.15 -2.42 7.61
C ILE A 107 9.40 -1.65 8.91
N VAL A 108 8.79 -2.06 10.04
CA VAL A 108 9.04 -1.45 11.36
C VAL A 108 10.40 -1.86 11.90
N GLY A 109 10.79 -3.12 11.71
CA GLY A 109 12.12 -3.61 12.06
C GLY A 109 13.21 -3.21 11.07
N ALA A 110 12.84 -2.63 9.92
CA ALA A 110 13.78 -2.34 8.85
C ALA A 110 14.71 -1.15 9.18
N SER A 111 16.01 -1.36 8.95
CA SER A 111 17.03 -0.33 9.07
C SER A 111 17.07 0.51 7.79
N LEU A 112 16.78 1.80 7.93
CA LEU A 112 16.76 2.75 6.83
C LEU A 112 18.08 3.52 6.73
N GLN A 113 18.49 3.83 5.50
CA GLN A 113 19.66 4.66 5.19
C GLN A 113 19.28 6.15 5.26
N PRO A 114 19.72 6.91 6.27
CA PRO A 114 19.33 8.31 6.39
C PRO A 114 19.82 9.17 5.22
N GLY A 115 21.00 8.85 4.66
CA GLY A 115 21.57 9.58 3.52
C GLY A 115 20.77 9.47 2.22
N LEU A 116 19.92 8.44 2.07
CA LEU A 116 19.04 8.29 0.90
C LEU A 116 17.66 8.93 1.11
N LEU A 117 17.38 9.44 2.32
CA LEU A 117 16.16 10.19 2.63
C LEU A 117 16.32 11.69 2.39
N ASP A 118 17.56 12.19 2.21
CA ASP A 118 17.82 13.59 1.86
C ASP A 118 17.54 13.87 0.38
N THR A 119 16.27 13.74 0.02
CA THR A 119 15.77 13.91 -1.34
C THR A 119 14.40 14.59 -1.31
N ARG A 120 14.04 15.20 -2.44
CA ARG A 120 12.69 15.75 -2.70
C ARG A 120 11.85 14.82 -3.58
N GLN A 121 12.41 13.71 -4.07
CA GLN A 121 11.69 12.68 -4.81
C GLN A 121 11.37 11.50 -3.89
N VAL A 122 10.53 10.56 -4.35
CA VAL A 122 10.31 9.30 -3.63
C VAL A 122 11.65 8.58 -3.43
N PRO A 123 12.05 8.26 -2.19
CA PRO A 123 13.29 7.56 -1.91
C PRO A 123 13.30 6.17 -2.54
N SER A 124 14.45 5.73 -3.05
CA SER A 124 14.57 4.43 -3.71
C SER A 124 14.38 3.27 -2.73
N VAL A 125 14.15 2.07 -3.27
CA VAL A 125 14.08 0.84 -2.47
C VAL A 125 15.40 0.55 -1.73
N ASP A 126 16.53 1.06 -2.25
CA ASP A 126 17.86 0.91 -1.63
C ASP A 126 17.99 1.61 -0.28
N THR A 127 17.03 2.48 0.07
CA THR A 127 16.90 3.05 1.41
C THR A 127 16.73 1.98 2.49
N ILE A 128 16.29 0.76 2.14
CA ILE A 128 16.27 -0.40 3.03
C ILE A 128 17.65 -1.10 2.93
N ARG A 129 18.43 -1.15 4.02
CA ARG A 129 19.79 -1.75 4.01
C ARG A 129 19.76 -3.28 3.94
N LEU A 130 19.96 -3.85 2.76
CA LEU A 130 20.04 -5.32 2.60
C LEU A 130 21.07 -6.02 3.49
N GLU A 131 22.20 -5.37 3.80
CA GLU A 131 23.29 -5.97 4.58
C GLU A 131 22.99 -6.18 6.07
N GLN A 132 21.92 -5.58 6.61
CA GLN A 132 21.60 -5.66 8.04
C GLN A 132 20.22 -6.26 8.32
N GLY A 133 20.15 -7.60 8.28
CA GLY A 133 19.18 -8.37 9.06
C GLY A 133 17.89 -8.79 8.36
N SER A 134 17.28 -9.84 8.91
CA SER A 134 16.14 -10.56 8.34
C SER A 134 14.90 -9.68 8.09
N PHE A 135 14.70 -8.60 8.86
CA PHE A 135 13.54 -7.71 8.70
C PHE A 135 13.54 -6.92 7.39
N ASN A 136 14.73 -6.54 6.90
CA ASN A 136 14.88 -5.85 5.61
C ASN A 136 14.48 -6.77 4.45
N LEU A 137 14.95 -8.02 4.50
CA LEU A 137 14.57 -9.04 3.53
C LEU A 137 13.07 -9.35 3.57
N ILE A 138 12.48 -9.46 4.77
CA ILE A 138 11.03 -9.68 4.94
C ILE A 138 10.23 -8.56 4.27
N SER A 139 10.59 -7.30 4.49
CA SER A 139 9.87 -6.17 3.90
C SER A 139 9.88 -6.20 2.36
N LEU A 140 11.05 -6.50 1.77
CA LEU A 140 11.22 -6.55 0.31
C LEU A 140 10.50 -7.74 -0.32
N ILE A 141 10.66 -8.94 0.26
CA ILE A 141 9.98 -10.14 -0.24
C ILE A 141 8.47 -9.98 -0.10
N MET A 142 7.97 -9.44 1.01
CA MET A 142 6.53 -9.21 1.17
C MET A 142 5.98 -8.27 0.12
N ALA A 143 6.66 -7.14 -0.15
CA ALA A 143 6.29 -6.26 -1.24
C ALA A 143 6.27 -7.02 -2.57
N ALA A 144 7.36 -7.71 -2.93
CA ALA A 144 7.46 -8.42 -4.20
C ALA A 144 6.36 -9.50 -4.37
N VAL A 145 6.12 -10.31 -3.34
CA VAL A 145 5.12 -11.38 -3.33
C VAL A 145 3.72 -10.81 -3.45
N VAL A 146 3.36 -9.83 -2.61
CA VAL A 146 2.00 -9.25 -2.62
C VAL A 146 1.72 -8.54 -3.94
N ASN A 147 2.69 -7.80 -4.48
CA ASN A 147 2.52 -7.14 -5.78
C ASN A 147 2.38 -8.17 -6.90
N SER A 148 3.20 -9.21 -6.93
CA SER A 148 3.16 -10.22 -8.00
C SER A 148 1.85 -11.00 -7.99
N VAL A 149 1.51 -11.59 -6.84
CA VAL A 149 0.28 -12.39 -6.67
C VAL A 149 -0.95 -11.51 -6.89
N GLY A 150 -0.95 -10.31 -6.29
CA GLY A 150 -2.08 -9.41 -6.44
C GLY A 150 -2.26 -8.94 -7.87
N THR A 151 -1.17 -8.65 -8.61
CA THR A 151 -1.26 -8.26 -10.03
C THR A 151 -1.84 -9.38 -10.89
N VAL A 152 -1.41 -10.63 -10.71
CA VAL A 152 -1.98 -11.78 -11.43
C VAL A 152 -3.48 -11.88 -11.19
N ILE A 153 -3.93 -11.72 -9.95
CA ILE A 153 -5.36 -11.77 -9.60
C ILE A 153 -6.14 -10.57 -10.18
N LEU A 154 -5.50 -9.42 -10.31
CA LEU A 154 -6.12 -8.18 -10.80
C LEU A 154 -6.30 -8.19 -12.31
N VAL A 155 -5.32 -8.73 -13.04
CA VAL A 155 -5.32 -8.78 -14.51
C VAL A 155 -6.05 -10.01 -15.05
N GLY A 156 -5.98 -11.15 -14.35
CA GLY A 156 -6.56 -12.42 -14.79
C GLY A 156 -5.60 -13.24 -15.65
#